data_AF-A0ABC8KBS1-F1
#
_entry.id   AF-A0ABC8KBS1-F1
#
_cell.length_a   1.000
_cell.length_b   1.000
_cell.length_c   1.000
_cell.angle_alpha   90.00
_cell.angle_beta   90.00
_cell.angle_gamma   90.00
#
_symmetry.space_group_name_H-M   'P 1'
#
loop_
_entity.id
_entity.type
_entity.pdbx_description
1 polymer ?
#
loop_
_entity_poly.entity_id
_entity_poly.type
_entity_poly.pdbx_seq_one_letter_code
_entity_poly.pdbx_strand_id
1 'polypeptide(L)'
;MKSHANSFVAFLKKVVPIEYRQDKQLVSHDVKSSLYNYKYTYSVKISSICREDLIFLPSNVAKEQYWRSGFRSALTSRQLVKYLVFDVEEPPVCGEKYALSYVQIARESDIGNNDKMCYVQTHLGHILKPGDEALGYDVYGANVNDDEMEKCCLSGGLPEVERERKKGKARAFRTKKLPMEMDESREENKDYDQESENASMTDGEGAPTVPIEELLAELELSDEEVESNGEEEYMNE
;
A
#
# COMPACT_ATOMS: atom_id res chain seq x y z
N MET A 1 -10.92 -14.30 12.17
CA MET A 1 -11.21 -13.79 10.80
C MET A 1 -10.89 -12.31 10.60
N LYS A 2 -11.29 -11.42 11.52
CA LYS A 2 -10.95 -9.98 11.49
C LYS A 2 -9.45 -9.71 11.45
N SER A 3 -8.68 -10.46 12.24
CA SER A 3 -7.21 -10.45 12.26
C SER A 3 -6.62 -10.70 10.86
N HIS A 4 -7.07 -11.73 10.16
CA HIS A 4 -6.62 -12.03 8.79
C HIS A 4 -6.96 -10.94 7.78
N ALA A 5 -8.16 -10.35 7.87
CA ALA A 5 -8.54 -9.22 7.02
C ALA A 5 -7.62 -8.01 7.25
N ASN A 6 -7.32 -7.70 8.51
CA ASN A 6 -6.39 -6.62 8.86
C ASN A 6 -4.97 -6.90 8.35
N SER A 7 -4.48 -8.14 8.47
CA SER A 7 -3.18 -8.54 7.90
C SER A 7 -3.16 -8.39 6.38
N PHE A 8 -4.26 -8.72 5.69
CA PHE A 8 -4.35 -8.55 4.24
C PHE A 8 -4.36 -7.07 3.83
N VAL A 9 -5.09 -6.21 4.53
CA VAL A 9 -5.06 -4.76 4.29
C VAL A 9 -3.66 -4.20 4.55
N ALA A 10 -2.97 -4.65 5.60
CA ALA A 10 -1.58 -4.26 5.88
C ALA A 10 -0.63 -4.68 4.75
N PHE A 11 -0.82 -5.89 4.19
CA PHE A 11 -0.08 -6.33 3.01
C PHE A 11 -0.36 -5.43 1.80
N LEU A 12 -1.62 -5.09 1.53
CA LEU A 12 -1.97 -4.21 0.40
C LEU A 12 -1.34 -2.83 0.54
N LYS A 13 -1.36 -2.22 1.72
CA LYS A 13 -0.67 -0.94 1.99
C LYS A 13 0.83 -0.97 1.66
N LYS A 14 1.47 -2.13 1.85
CA LYS A 14 2.90 -2.31 1.55
C LYS A 14 3.18 -2.41 0.05
N VAL A 15 2.26 -3.00 -0.72
CA VAL A 15 2.49 -3.30 -2.15
C VAL A 15 1.96 -2.21 -3.06
N VAL A 16 0.83 -1.60 -2.71
CA VAL A 16 0.11 -0.65 -3.57
C VAL A 16 -0.39 0.54 -2.74
N PRO A 17 -0.34 1.78 -3.28
CA PRO A 17 -1.03 2.91 -2.67
C PRO A 17 -2.54 2.64 -2.65
N ILE A 18 -3.09 2.48 -1.44
CA ILE A 18 -4.52 2.23 -1.22
C ILE A 18 -5.10 3.20 -0.22
N GLU A 19 -6.37 3.53 -0.43
CA GLU A 19 -7.26 4.12 0.56
C GLU A 19 -8.25 3.04 0.96
N TYR A 20 -8.49 2.84 2.26
CA TYR A 20 -9.44 1.82 2.70
C TYR A 20 -10.36 2.37 3.78
N ARG A 21 -11.59 1.86 3.76
CA ARG A 21 -12.62 2.12 4.74
C ARG A 21 -13.05 0.79 5.37
N GLN A 22 -13.21 0.80 6.69
CA GLN A 22 -13.72 -0.34 7.44
C GLN A 22 -15.06 0.06 8.08
N ASP A 23 -16.09 -0.73 7.81
CA ASP A 23 -17.39 -0.60 8.44
C ASP A 23 -17.71 -1.89 9.23
N LYS A 24 -18.42 -1.75 10.35
CA LYS A 24 -18.89 -2.89 11.17
C LYS A 24 -20.40 -2.84 11.30
N GLN A 25 -21.06 -3.98 11.14
CA GLN A 25 -22.49 -4.13 11.31
C GLN A 25 -22.76 -5.20 12.36
N LEU A 26 -23.59 -4.89 13.37
CA LEU A 26 -24.04 -5.88 14.35
C LEU A 26 -25.05 -6.81 13.68
N VAL A 27 -24.80 -8.12 13.74
CA VAL A 27 -25.67 -9.16 13.18
C VAL A 27 -26.54 -9.75 14.28
N SER A 28 -25.96 -10.08 15.43
CA SER A 28 -26.69 -10.59 16.58
C SER A 28 -25.93 -10.29 17.87
N HIS A 29 -26.67 -10.28 18.97
CA HIS A 29 -26.13 -10.15 20.32
C HIS A 29 -26.82 -11.20 21.20
N ASP A 30 -26.04 -12.02 21.90
CA ASP A 30 -26.56 -12.94 22.90
C ASP A 30 -26.45 -12.30 24.30
N VAL A 31 -27.61 -12.05 24.91
CA VAL A 31 -27.75 -11.35 26.20
C VAL A 31 -27.18 -12.18 27.36
N LYS A 32 -27.15 -13.50 27.23
CA LYS A 32 -26.70 -14.40 28.31
C LYS A 32 -25.18 -14.53 28.37
N SER A 33 -24.54 -14.54 27.20
CA SER A 33 -23.10 -14.69 27.07
C SER A 33 -22.38 -13.36 26.81
N SER A 34 -23.10 -12.25 26.67
CA SER A 34 -22.56 -10.94 26.26
C SER A 34 -21.73 -11.00 24.97
N LEU A 35 -22.00 -12.00 24.12
CA LEU A 35 -21.29 -12.21 22.86
C LEU A 35 -21.98 -11.44 21.74
N TYR A 36 -21.20 -10.62 21.04
CA TYR A 36 -21.67 -9.81 19.92
C TYR A 36 -21.12 -10.37 18.61
N ASN A 37 -22.01 -10.74 17.70
CA ASN A 37 -21.64 -11.17 16.36
C ASN A 37 -21.64 -9.98 15.40
N TYR A 38 -20.46 -9.61 14.91
CA TYR A 38 -20.27 -8.51 13.97
C TYR A 38 -19.88 -9.01 12.58
N LYS A 39 -20.49 -8.41 11.57
CA LYS A 39 -20.05 -8.49 10.18
C LYS A 39 -19.16 -7.29 9.86
N TYR A 40 -17.91 -7.57 9.50
CA TYR A 40 -16.94 -6.56 9.08
C TYR A 40 -16.90 -6.45 7.56
N THR A 41 -16.96 -5.22 7.05
CA THR A 41 -16.83 -4.92 5.62
C THR A 41 -15.61 -4.03 5.42
N TYR A 42 -14.72 -4.44 4.52
CA TYR A 42 -13.52 -3.68 4.15
C TYR A 42 -13.66 -3.24 2.70
N SER A 43 -13.77 -1.94 2.48
CA SER A 43 -13.78 -1.34 1.14
C SER A 43 -12.42 -0.76 0.86
N VAL A 44 -11.67 -1.36 -0.07
CA VAL A 44 -10.32 -0.92 -0.47
C VAL A 44 -10.40 -0.29 -1.85
N LYS A 45 -9.90 0.93 -1.97
CA LYS A 45 -9.77 1.70 -3.20
C LYS A 45 -8.30 1.81 -3.58
N ILE A 46 -7.99 1.42 -4.81
CA ILE A 46 -6.63 1.50 -5.37
C ILE A 46 -6.51 2.80 -6.17
N SER A 47 -5.30 3.36 -6.23
CA SER A 47 -4.98 4.48 -7.11
C SER A 47 -5.37 4.16 -8.57
N SER A 48 -5.93 5.13 -9.27
CA SER A 48 -6.39 4.97 -10.65
C SER A 48 -5.26 5.06 -11.69
N ILE A 49 -4.01 5.18 -11.27
CA ILE A 49 -2.86 5.40 -12.15
C ILE A 49 -2.20 4.06 -12.46
N CYS A 50 -1.99 3.79 -13.75
CA CYS A 50 -1.28 2.59 -14.18
C CYS A 50 0.22 2.85 -14.35
N ARG A 51 0.99 1.77 -14.50
CA ARG A 51 2.45 1.81 -14.63
C ARG A 51 2.96 2.58 -15.85
N GLU A 52 2.20 2.55 -16.94
CA GLU A 52 2.59 3.06 -18.26
C GLU A 52 1.82 4.33 -18.63
N ASP A 53 1.10 4.94 -17.68
CA ASP A 53 0.32 6.15 -17.91
C ASP A 53 1.18 7.41 -17.76
N LEU A 54 1.04 8.36 -18.68
CA LEU A 54 1.65 9.68 -18.56
C LEU A 54 0.80 10.52 -17.61
N ILE A 55 1.43 11.10 -16.59
CA ILE A 55 0.81 11.99 -15.61
C ILE A 55 1.54 13.33 -15.59
N PHE A 56 0.78 14.41 -15.43
CA PHE A 56 1.32 15.70 -15.03
C PHE A 56 1.13 15.84 -13.53
N LEU A 57 2.18 16.32 -12.85
CA LEU A 57 2.16 16.53 -11.42
C LEU A 57 2.10 18.02 -11.12
N PRO A 58 1.20 18.45 -10.22
CA PRO A 58 1.16 19.82 -9.79
C PRO A 58 2.47 20.19 -9.10
N SER A 59 2.98 21.39 -9.38
CA SER A 59 4.22 21.88 -8.75
C SER A 59 4.14 21.98 -7.22
N ASN A 60 2.94 21.88 -6.64
CA ASN A 60 2.68 21.95 -5.19
C ASN A 60 2.31 20.59 -4.56
N VAL A 61 2.46 19.47 -5.27
CA VAL A 61 2.04 18.16 -4.79
C VAL A 61 3.25 17.25 -4.51
N ALA A 62 3.46 16.95 -3.23
CA ALA A 62 4.43 15.97 -2.77
C ALA A 62 3.86 14.53 -2.80
N LYS A 63 4.75 13.52 -2.75
CA LYS A 63 4.45 12.09 -2.89
C LYS A 63 3.28 11.55 -2.05
N GLU A 64 3.04 12.10 -0.86
CA GLU A 64 1.99 11.61 0.05
C GLU A 64 0.59 12.15 -0.25
N GLN A 65 0.47 13.09 -1.20
CA GLN A 65 -0.74 13.88 -1.35
C GLN A 65 -1.72 13.37 -2.42
N TYR A 66 -1.43 12.23 -3.07
CA TYR A 66 -2.29 11.65 -4.12
C TYR A 66 -3.77 11.59 -3.73
N TRP A 67 -4.10 11.18 -2.49
CA TRP A 67 -5.48 11.05 -2.05
C TRP A 67 -6.16 12.38 -1.68
N ARG A 68 -5.38 13.44 -1.39
CA ARG A 68 -5.91 14.78 -1.06
C ARG A 68 -6.17 15.60 -2.32
N SER A 69 -5.30 15.47 -3.31
CA SER A 69 -5.40 16.08 -4.62
C SER A 69 -5.18 14.99 -5.66
N GLY A 70 -6.26 14.29 -6.01
CA GLY A 70 -6.21 13.22 -7.00
C GLY A 70 -5.86 13.79 -8.37
N PHE A 71 -4.68 13.47 -8.89
CA PHE A 71 -4.31 13.73 -10.27
C PHE A 71 -4.75 12.59 -11.19
N ARG A 72 -5.06 12.92 -12.44
CA ARG A 72 -5.52 11.99 -13.47
C ARG A 72 -4.37 11.67 -14.43
N SER A 73 -4.46 10.52 -15.08
CA SER A 73 -3.60 10.22 -16.24
C SER A 73 -3.96 11.17 -17.37
N ALA A 74 -2.95 11.85 -17.90
CA ALA A 74 -3.08 12.75 -19.05
C ALA A 74 -3.18 11.96 -20.35
N LEU A 75 -2.30 10.96 -20.51
CA LEU A 75 -2.36 9.99 -21.59
C LEU A 75 -2.29 8.58 -21.01
N THR A 76 -3.20 7.73 -21.48
CA THR A 76 -3.30 6.34 -21.05
C THR A 76 -2.55 5.44 -22.01
N SER A 77 -2.06 4.28 -21.54
CA SER A 77 -1.39 3.23 -22.35
C SER A 77 -2.05 2.86 -23.70
N ARG A 78 -3.33 3.16 -23.91
CA ARG A 78 -4.03 2.96 -25.18
C ARG A 78 -3.59 3.91 -26.30
N GLN A 79 -3.00 5.04 -25.95
CA GLN A 79 -2.57 6.08 -26.89
C GLN A 79 -1.09 5.97 -27.24
N LEU A 80 -0.42 4.88 -26.82
CA LEU A 80 0.96 4.61 -27.19
C LEU A 80 1.06 4.34 -28.71
N VAL A 81 1.97 5.06 -29.35
CA VAL A 81 2.27 4.96 -30.78
C VAL A 81 3.64 4.31 -30.94
N LYS A 82 3.83 3.56 -32.03
CA LYS A 82 5.07 2.88 -32.35
C LYS A 82 6.02 3.78 -33.14
N TYR A 83 7.26 3.80 -32.70
CA TYR A 83 8.37 4.58 -33.22
C TYR A 83 9.52 3.65 -33.60
N LEU A 84 10.23 4.03 -34.65
CA LEU A 84 11.46 3.40 -35.09
C LEU A 84 12.65 4.26 -34.67
N VAL A 85 13.64 3.62 -34.05
CA VAL A 85 14.86 4.26 -33.58
C VAL A 85 15.89 4.26 -34.71
N PHE A 86 16.42 5.43 -35.04
CA PHE A 86 17.43 5.60 -36.08
C PHE A 86 18.83 5.75 -35.52
N ASP A 87 19.00 6.62 -34.52
CA ASP A 87 20.29 6.87 -33.89
C ASP A 87 20.14 7.15 -32.40
N VAL A 88 21.14 6.77 -31.61
CA VAL A 88 21.16 6.90 -30.15
C VAL A 88 22.48 7.56 -29.76
N GLU A 89 22.40 8.76 -29.18
CA GLU A 89 23.57 9.40 -28.57
C GLU A 89 23.96 8.62 -27.31
N GLU A 90 25.22 8.20 -27.21
CA GLU A 90 25.67 7.40 -26.08
C GLU A 90 25.61 8.22 -24.77
N PRO A 91 25.00 7.69 -23.68
CA PRO A 91 24.88 8.43 -22.44
C PRO A 91 26.25 8.63 -21.78
N PRO A 92 26.47 9.76 -21.09
CA PRO A 92 27.75 10.06 -20.44
C PRO A 92 28.08 9.14 -19.26
N VAL A 93 27.09 8.45 -18.69
CA VAL A 93 27.24 7.56 -17.53
C VAL A 93 26.69 6.18 -17.86
N CYS A 94 27.56 5.17 -17.80
CA CYS A 94 27.23 3.77 -18.04
C CYS A 94 27.19 3.02 -16.70
N GLY A 95 26.02 2.53 -16.27
CA GLY A 95 25.92 1.65 -15.08
C GLY A 95 24.65 1.75 -14.24
N GLU A 96 23.80 2.76 -14.43
CA GLU A 96 22.52 2.86 -13.70
C GLU A 96 21.37 2.19 -14.47
N LYS A 97 20.28 1.86 -13.74
CA LYS A 97 19.04 1.29 -14.31
C LYS A 97 18.42 2.17 -15.39
N TYR A 98 18.72 3.47 -15.35
CA TYR A 98 18.23 4.47 -16.28
C TYR A 98 19.42 5.31 -16.72
N ALA A 99 19.53 5.56 -18.02
CA ALA A 99 20.61 6.34 -18.60
C ALA A 99 19.99 7.32 -19.59
N LEU A 100 20.16 8.61 -19.32
CA LEU A 100 19.57 9.66 -20.10
C LEU A 100 20.38 9.87 -21.39
N SER A 101 19.71 9.77 -22.53
CA SER A 101 20.30 9.94 -23.86
C SER A 101 19.35 10.66 -24.81
N TYR A 102 19.89 11.32 -25.82
CA TYR A 102 19.11 11.78 -26.95
C TYR A 102 19.01 10.68 -28.00
N VAL A 103 17.81 10.50 -28.55
CA VAL A 103 17.52 9.47 -29.54
C VAL A 103 16.78 10.10 -30.71
N GLN A 104 17.22 9.78 -31.91
CA GLN A 104 16.52 10.14 -33.14
C GLN A 104 15.49 9.06 -33.46
N ILE A 105 14.22 9.45 -33.50
CA ILE A 105 13.09 8.55 -33.78
C ILE A 105 12.22 9.09 -34.91
N ALA A 106 11.51 8.19 -35.59
CA ALA A 106 10.40 8.54 -36.45
C ALA A 106 9.19 7.64 -36.15
N ARG A 107 7.98 8.15 -36.35
CA ARG A 107 6.77 7.32 -36.23
C ARG A 107 6.79 6.24 -37.31
N GLU A 108 6.40 5.02 -36.93
CA GLU A 108 6.30 3.90 -37.88
C GLU A 108 5.30 4.22 -39.00
N SER A 109 4.20 4.91 -38.69
CA SER A 109 3.19 5.32 -39.67
C SER A 109 3.62 6.46 -40.60
N ASP A 110 4.61 7.26 -40.22
CA ASP A 110 5.09 8.39 -41.03
C ASP A 110 6.16 7.95 -42.05
N ILE A 111 6.81 6.80 -41.83
CA ILE A 111 7.83 6.27 -42.74
C ILE A 111 7.25 6.01 -44.14
N GLY A 112 7.86 6.66 -45.13
CA GLY A 112 7.50 6.54 -46.56
C GLY A 112 6.50 7.60 -47.06
N ASN A 113 5.77 8.27 -46.16
CA ASN A 113 4.85 9.36 -46.53
C ASN A 113 5.31 10.73 -46.01
N ASN A 114 5.96 10.78 -44.85
CA ASN A 114 6.45 11.98 -44.19
C ASN A 114 7.79 11.71 -43.49
N ASP A 115 8.88 12.31 -43.97
CA ASP A 115 10.23 12.13 -43.39
C ASP A 115 10.47 13.00 -42.15
N LYS A 116 9.56 12.96 -41.18
CA LYS A 116 9.68 13.71 -39.92
C LYS A 116 10.42 12.85 -38.89
N MET A 117 11.72 13.11 -38.75
CA MET A 117 12.53 12.61 -37.64
C MET A 117 12.53 13.63 -36.50
N CYS A 118 12.33 13.17 -35.28
CA CYS A 118 12.43 13.99 -34.08
C CYS A 118 13.53 13.48 -33.16
N TYR A 119 14.13 14.43 -32.42
CA TYR A 119 15.05 14.12 -31.34
C TYR A 119 14.29 14.11 -30.02
N VAL A 120 14.48 13.07 -29.25
CA VAL A 120 13.78 12.83 -27.99
C VAL A 120 14.79 12.48 -26.91
N GLN A 121 14.61 13.07 -25.73
CA GLN A 121 15.37 12.71 -24.55
C GLN A 121 14.69 11.52 -23.85
N THR A 122 15.40 10.41 -23.70
CA THR A 122 14.88 9.20 -23.05
C THR A 122 15.80 8.71 -21.95
N HIS A 123 15.22 8.07 -20.94
CA HIS A 123 15.94 7.43 -19.85
C HIS A 123 16.36 5.97 -20.18
N LEU A 124 16.03 5.48 -21.38
CA LEU A 124 16.32 4.13 -21.85
C LEU A 124 17.54 4.04 -22.78
N GLY A 125 18.44 5.03 -22.74
CA GLY A 125 19.58 5.10 -23.66
C GLY A 125 20.48 3.87 -23.68
N HIS A 126 20.76 3.30 -22.51
CA HIS A 126 21.58 2.10 -22.38
C HIS A 126 20.91 0.82 -22.94
N ILE A 127 19.60 0.83 -23.18
CA ILE A 127 18.83 -0.34 -23.64
C ILE A 127 18.51 -0.22 -25.13
N LEU A 128 18.23 0.99 -25.61
CA LEU A 128 17.84 1.24 -26.99
C LEU A 128 19.04 1.13 -27.93
N LYS A 129 18.82 0.54 -29.10
CA LYS A 129 19.80 0.46 -30.18
C LYS A 129 19.18 1.00 -31.48
N PRO A 130 19.99 1.52 -32.41
CA PRO A 130 19.56 1.81 -33.77
C PRO A 130 18.86 0.61 -34.41
N GLY A 131 17.69 0.83 -35.01
CA GLY A 131 16.84 -0.20 -35.61
C GLY A 131 15.85 -0.88 -34.66
N ASP A 132 15.87 -0.58 -33.35
CA ASP A 132 14.86 -1.07 -32.42
C ASP A 132 13.51 -0.34 -32.62
N GLU A 133 12.43 -1.05 -32.30
CA GLU A 133 11.08 -0.51 -32.21
C GLU A 133 10.78 -0.12 -30.76
N ALA A 134 10.23 1.08 -30.56
CA ALA A 134 9.83 1.57 -29.25
C ALA A 134 8.43 2.19 -29.29
N LEU A 135 7.73 2.17 -28.18
CA LEU A 135 6.43 2.82 -28.00
C LEU A 135 6.64 4.19 -27.35
N GLY A 136 5.78 5.14 -27.65
CA GLY A 136 5.87 6.48 -27.06
C GLY A 136 4.58 7.24 -27.21
N TYR A 137 4.46 8.30 -26.43
CA TYR A 137 3.33 9.21 -26.52
C TYR A 137 3.62 10.34 -27.51
N ASP A 138 2.71 10.55 -28.46
CA ASP A 138 2.74 11.73 -29.33
C ASP A 138 2.10 12.92 -28.63
N VAL A 139 2.89 13.64 -27.83
CA VAL A 139 2.42 14.80 -27.06
C VAL A 139 1.99 15.95 -27.98
N TYR A 140 2.63 16.11 -29.14
CA TYR A 140 2.29 17.19 -30.07
C TYR A 140 0.96 16.95 -30.80
N GLY A 141 0.59 15.68 -31.02
CA GLY A 141 -0.70 15.31 -31.61
C GLY A 141 -1.83 15.15 -30.58
N ALA A 142 -1.50 15.10 -29.29
CA ALA A 142 -2.47 14.86 -28.24
C ALA A 142 -3.19 16.15 -27.82
N ASN A 143 -4.52 16.17 -27.95
CA ASN A 143 -5.35 17.24 -27.38
C ASN A 143 -5.67 16.92 -25.92
N VAL A 144 -4.75 17.23 -25.00
CA VAL A 144 -4.98 17.11 -23.56
C VAL A 144 -5.43 18.46 -23.03
N ASN A 145 -6.66 18.51 -22.51
CA ASN A 145 -7.18 19.69 -21.84
C ASN A 145 -6.78 19.67 -20.35
N ASP A 146 -5.49 19.88 -20.07
CA ASP A 146 -4.92 19.92 -18.72
C ASP A 146 -4.05 21.16 -18.57
N ASP A 147 -4.40 22.02 -17.61
CA ASP A 147 -3.68 23.28 -17.32
C ASP A 147 -2.21 23.04 -16.95
N GLU A 148 -1.89 21.85 -16.43
CA GLU A 148 -0.52 21.47 -16.09
C GLU A 148 0.31 21.08 -17.31
N MET A 149 -0.33 20.52 -18.35
CA MET A 149 0.36 20.23 -19.61
C MET A 149 0.87 21.52 -20.24
N GLU A 150 0.05 22.56 -20.29
CA GLU A 150 0.47 23.85 -20.85
C GLU A 150 1.70 24.39 -20.12
N LYS A 151 1.72 24.27 -18.78
CA LYS A 151 2.86 24.67 -17.95
C LYS A 151 4.10 23.79 -18.15
N CYS A 152 3.93 22.48 -18.33
CA CYS A 152 5.03 21.54 -18.56
C CYS A 152 5.61 21.64 -19.99
N CYS A 153 4.78 21.83 -21.01
CA CYS A 153 5.24 22.02 -22.40
C CYS A 153 6.14 23.26 -22.54
N LEU A 154 5.89 24.31 -21.74
CA LEU A 154 6.73 25.51 -21.68
C LEU A 154 8.12 25.24 -21.07
N SER A 155 8.28 24.15 -20.31
CA SER A 155 9.55 23.77 -19.67
C SER A 155 10.46 22.88 -20.52
N GLY A 156 10.05 22.54 -21.75
CA GLY A 156 10.92 21.90 -22.76
C GLY A 156 11.20 20.41 -22.58
N GLY A 157 10.49 19.73 -21.67
CA GLY A 157 10.54 18.28 -21.54
C GLY A 157 9.51 17.58 -22.40
N LEU A 158 9.81 16.33 -22.79
CA LEU A 158 8.99 15.30 -23.47
C LEU A 158 9.25 15.19 -24.98
N PRO A 159 9.30 13.96 -25.57
CA PRO A 159 8.53 12.74 -25.23
C PRO A 159 9.22 11.66 -24.38
N GLU A 160 8.43 10.83 -23.69
CA GLU A 160 8.89 9.58 -23.04
C GLU A 160 8.68 8.41 -24.00
N VAL A 161 9.76 7.65 -24.25
CA VAL A 161 9.77 6.46 -25.11
C VAL A 161 9.90 5.24 -24.21
N GLU A 162 8.92 4.35 -24.24
CA GLU A 162 8.92 3.05 -23.57
C GLU A 162 9.24 1.92 -24.55
N ARG A 163 10.17 1.04 -24.18
CA ARG A 163 10.48 -0.16 -24.98
C ARG A 163 9.41 -1.25 -24.77
N GLU A 164 8.88 -1.79 -25.86
CA GLU A 164 7.95 -2.93 -25.77
C GLU A 164 8.65 -4.16 -25.16
N ARG A 165 8.11 -4.65 -24.04
CA ARG A 165 8.51 -5.95 -23.46
C ARG A 165 7.57 -7.04 -23.96
N LYS A 166 8.13 -8.11 -24.54
CA LYS A 166 7.38 -9.32 -24.91
C LYS A 166 6.63 -9.87 -23.68
N LYS A 167 5.30 -9.85 -23.73
CA LYS A 167 4.42 -10.27 -22.61
C LYS A 167 4.65 -11.75 -22.28
N GLY A 168 5.12 -12.00 -21.04
CA GLY A 168 5.21 -13.35 -20.48
C GLY A 168 3.82 -13.93 -20.15
N LYS A 169 3.74 -15.28 -20.04
CA LYS A 169 2.49 -15.99 -19.74
C LYS A 169 1.87 -15.51 -18.41
N ALA A 170 0.59 -15.14 -18.44
CA ALA A 170 -0.15 -14.71 -17.26
C ALA A 170 -0.24 -15.83 -16.22
N ARG A 171 0.05 -15.52 -14.96
CA ARG A 171 -0.04 -16.47 -13.85
C ARG A 171 -1.50 -16.54 -13.37
N ALA A 172 -2.07 -17.74 -13.32
CA ALA A 172 -3.45 -17.96 -12.89
C ALA A 172 -3.58 -17.85 -11.36
N PHE A 173 -4.18 -16.76 -10.87
CA PHE A 173 -4.53 -16.62 -9.46
C PHE A 173 -5.85 -17.37 -9.17
N ARG A 174 -5.88 -18.17 -8.09
CA ARG A 174 -7.10 -18.82 -7.59
C ARG A 174 -7.42 -18.30 -6.19
N THR A 175 -8.60 -17.71 -6.02
CA THR A 175 -9.07 -17.18 -4.72
C THR A 175 -9.53 -18.32 -3.82
N LYS A 176 -8.92 -18.45 -2.63
CA LYS A 176 -9.40 -19.36 -1.57
C LYS A 176 -10.44 -18.64 -0.70
N LYS A 177 -11.59 -19.27 -0.44
CA LYS A 177 -12.59 -18.78 0.52
C LYS A 177 -12.16 -19.18 1.93
N LEU A 178 -12.20 -18.25 2.88
CA LEU A 178 -11.89 -18.51 4.29
C LEU A 178 -13.18 -18.72 5.10
N PRO A 179 -13.18 -19.59 6.13
CA PRO A 179 -14.35 -19.90 6.95
C PRO A 179 -14.60 -18.92 8.11
N MET A 180 -15.89 -18.71 8.38
CA MET A 180 -16.51 -18.01 9.53
C MET A 180 -15.80 -18.13 10.89
N GLU A 181 -15.01 -17.18 11.43
CA GLU A 181 -14.54 -17.28 12.83
C GLU A 181 -15.27 -16.26 13.72
N MET A 182 -15.78 -16.73 14.87
CA MET A 182 -16.40 -15.92 15.92
C MET A 182 -15.28 -15.31 16.79
N ASP A 183 -15.37 -14.01 17.09
CA ASP A 183 -14.45 -13.37 18.05
C ASP A 183 -14.88 -13.79 19.46
N GLU A 184 -14.20 -14.78 20.04
CA GLU A 184 -14.29 -15.08 21.48
C GLU A 184 -13.45 -14.03 22.22
N SER A 185 -14.10 -12.95 22.66
CA SER A 185 -13.57 -12.15 23.76
C SER A 185 -13.53 -13.04 25.00
N ARG A 186 -12.37 -13.64 25.23
CA ARG A 186 -12.05 -14.55 26.33
C ARG A 186 -12.22 -13.86 27.68
N GLU A 187 -13.29 -14.21 28.39
CA GLU A 187 -13.34 -14.17 29.86
C GLU A 187 -13.64 -15.60 30.32
N GLU A 188 -12.59 -16.33 30.70
CA GLU A 188 -12.73 -17.61 31.40
C GLU A 188 -13.24 -17.32 32.82
N ASN A 189 -14.56 -17.35 33.02
CA ASN A 189 -15.13 -17.65 34.32
C ASN A 189 -15.52 -19.14 34.32
N LYS A 190 -14.71 -19.96 34.99
CA LYS A 190 -15.06 -21.35 35.30
C LYS A 190 -15.89 -21.34 36.57
N ASP A 191 -17.21 -21.30 36.43
CA ASP A 191 -18.12 -21.64 37.53
C ASP A 191 -18.36 -23.14 37.58
N TYR A 192 -18.35 -23.64 38.80
CA TYR A 192 -18.42 -25.04 39.20
C TYR A 192 -19.83 -25.60 39.00
N ASP A 193 -19.97 -26.67 38.22
CA ASP A 193 -21.15 -27.54 38.32
C ASP A 193 -20.90 -28.58 39.43
N GLN A 194 -21.74 -28.49 40.45
CA GLN A 194 -21.77 -29.34 41.62
C GLN A 194 -22.79 -30.46 41.36
N GLU A 195 -22.33 -31.65 40.98
CA GLU A 195 -23.15 -32.86 41.01
C GLU A 195 -22.54 -33.90 41.96
N SER A 196 -23.33 -34.19 42.99
CA SER A 196 -23.13 -35.17 44.03
C SER A 196 -23.33 -36.59 43.52
N GLU A 197 -22.36 -37.48 43.72
CA GLU A 197 -22.63 -38.90 43.98
C GLU A 197 -21.71 -39.43 45.08
N ASN A 198 -22.31 -40.18 45.99
CA ASN A 198 -21.72 -40.66 47.23
C ASN A 198 -20.95 -41.98 47.04
N ALA A 199 -20.05 -42.22 48.01
CA ALA A 199 -19.59 -43.51 48.57
C ALA A 199 -18.35 -44.21 47.95
N SER A 200 -17.26 -44.27 48.73
CA SER A 200 -16.67 -45.53 49.27
C SER A 200 -15.36 -45.24 50.04
N MET A 201 -15.08 -46.05 51.06
CA MET A 201 -14.05 -45.92 52.11
C MET A 201 -12.59 -46.14 51.65
N THR A 202 -11.60 -45.49 52.29
CA THR A 202 -10.71 -46.04 53.37
C THR A 202 -9.46 -45.17 53.61
N ASP A 203 -9.19 -44.89 54.89
CA ASP A 203 -7.94 -44.69 55.66
C ASP A 203 -6.63 -44.16 55.02
N GLY A 204 -6.04 -43.13 55.66
CA GLY A 204 -4.58 -42.97 55.73
C GLY A 204 -4.04 -41.53 55.80
N GLU A 205 -3.68 -41.10 57.02
CA GLU A 205 -2.66 -40.10 57.39
C GLU A 205 -2.89 -38.60 57.11
N GLY A 206 -2.82 -37.81 58.20
CA GLY A 206 -2.97 -36.37 58.20
C GLY A 206 -1.68 -35.60 57.95
N ALA A 207 -1.82 -34.45 57.30
CA ALA A 207 -0.86 -33.35 57.26
C ALA A 207 -1.60 -32.04 57.55
N PRO A 208 -0.99 -31.08 58.27
CA PRO A 208 -1.70 -29.98 58.90
C PRO A 208 -2.15 -28.94 57.87
N THR A 209 -3.40 -28.50 58.01
CA THR A 209 -3.93 -27.34 57.28
C THR A 209 -3.51 -26.09 58.03
N VAL A 210 -2.71 -25.22 57.40
CA VAL A 210 -2.41 -23.89 57.94
C VAL A 210 -3.38 -22.89 57.29
N PRO A 211 -4.19 -22.14 58.05
CA PRO A 211 -5.18 -21.20 57.51
C PRO A 211 -4.53 -19.92 56.95
N ILE A 212 -5.16 -19.38 55.90
CA ILE A 212 -4.71 -18.31 54.99
C ILE A 212 -4.51 -16.92 55.66
N GLU A 213 -4.85 -16.80 56.94
CA GLU A 213 -4.80 -15.52 57.67
C GLU A 213 -3.36 -15.03 57.95
N GLU A 214 -2.37 -15.92 57.89
CA GLU A 214 -0.96 -15.59 58.19
C GLU A 214 -0.18 -14.98 56.99
N LEU A 215 -0.71 -15.07 55.76
CA LEU A 215 -0.05 -14.53 54.56
C LEU A 215 -0.41 -13.07 54.24
N LEU A 216 -1.41 -12.49 54.93
CA LEU A 216 -1.80 -11.09 54.73
C LEU A 216 -0.91 -10.09 55.49
N ALA A 217 0.00 -10.56 56.34
CA ALA A 217 0.82 -9.69 57.20
C ALA A 217 2.13 -9.19 56.55
N GLU A 218 2.45 -9.56 55.30
CA GLU A 218 3.72 -9.19 54.65
C GLU A 218 3.62 -8.11 53.56
N LEU A 219 2.47 -7.44 53.40
CA LEU A 219 2.33 -6.33 52.44
C LEU A 219 1.68 -5.08 53.06
N GLU A 220 2.09 -4.72 54.28
CA GLU A 220 1.94 -3.36 54.79
C GLU A 220 3.29 -2.64 54.88
N LEU A 221 3.31 -1.43 54.28
CA LEU A 221 4.29 -0.33 54.42
C LEU A 221 5.61 -0.50 53.64
N SER A 222 5.97 0.40 52.72
CA SER A 222 6.14 1.83 52.97
C SER A 222 5.70 2.76 51.82
N ASP A 223 4.87 3.75 52.15
CA ASP A 223 4.75 5.02 51.45
C ASP A 223 5.98 5.90 51.74
N GLU A 224 6.65 6.42 50.71
CA GLU A 224 7.39 7.69 50.79
C GLU A 224 7.17 8.52 49.53
N GLU A 225 6.82 9.78 49.77
CA GLU A 225 6.39 10.81 48.83
C GLU A 225 7.56 11.61 48.19
N VAL A 226 7.35 12.02 46.92
CA VAL A 226 7.56 13.36 46.28
C VAL A 226 8.99 13.98 46.35
N GLU A 227 9.66 14.37 45.25
CA GLU A 227 9.47 15.61 44.46
C GLU A 227 10.31 15.54 43.15
N SER A 228 9.75 16.02 42.02
CA SER A 228 10.57 16.46 40.88
C SER A 228 10.20 17.89 40.49
N ASN A 229 11.08 18.83 40.82
CA ASN A 229 11.02 20.22 40.37
C ASN A 229 11.26 20.31 38.86
N GLY A 230 10.30 20.89 38.13
CA GLY A 230 10.46 21.32 36.75
C GLY A 230 10.27 22.84 36.67
N GLU A 231 11.38 23.57 36.49
CA GLU A 231 11.38 25.00 36.23
C GLU A 231 11.03 25.27 34.76
N GLU A 232 9.95 26.04 34.54
CA GLU A 232 9.68 26.75 33.28
C GLU A 232 10.44 28.08 33.30
N GLU A 233 11.26 28.34 32.28
CA GLU A 233 11.63 29.71 31.92
C GLU A 233 11.23 30.01 30.47
N TYR A 234 10.22 30.87 30.36
CA TYR A 234 9.98 31.74 29.21
C TYR A 234 10.98 32.87 29.26
N MET A 235 11.66 33.21 28.16
CA MET A 235 11.93 34.62 27.87
C MET A 235 12.00 34.89 26.37
N ASN A 236 11.28 35.95 26.02
CA ASN A 236 11.23 36.61 24.73
C ASN A 236 12.56 37.31 24.41
N GLU A 237 12.94 37.33 23.14
CA GLU A 237 13.18 38.54 22.33
C GLU A 237 13.25 38.19 20.83
#